data_AF-A0A8H7TPT9-F1
#
_entry.id   AF-A0A8H7TPT9-F1
#
_cell.length_a   1.000
_cell.length_b   1.000
_cell.length_c   1.000
_cell.angle_alpha   90.00
_cell.angle_beta   90.00
_cell.angle_gamma   90.00
#
_symmetry.space_group_name_H-M   'P 1'
#
loop_
_entity.id
_entity.type
_entity.pdbx_description
1 polymer ?
#
loop_
_entity_poly.entity_id
_entity_poly.type
_entity_poly.pdbx_seq_one_letter_code
_entity_poly.pdbx_strand_id
1 'polypeptide(L)'
;MGEVCVTHARKFDEKSELALSSLVWALNEVESYAVARLVTKDGKDPQLVLLAPHVEPGLECLYDVPLPFAEDIRSYQFPPLDRVVTITGQTLKSEHRFLPSDDLNVAMSDYVDAMDISTYGVDDDGEPSEYAPIEESYNPSIHLPPKAKGKRRRDAVKPISGLDVDALLGDDKGTISPENPVPDFKNAIGTTESESEIEDAAKQMGDIIRSLVTESFGDSKYDQAMECIGVMREELINIEEPKFFNSFIRNFKKALLSGTLGGDRRDFWFKIRYGKLGLIDKTQADTSDVTLDDADQFYKQR
;
A
#
# COMPACT_ATOMS: atom_id res chain seq x y z
N MET A 1 -7.35 8.70 -22.17
CA MET A 1 -6.82 8.45 -23.52
C MET A 1 -6.34 7.01 -23.61
N GLY A 2 -6.32 6.45 -24.83
CA GLY A 2 -5.98 5.05 -25.06
C GLY A 2 -4.48 4.78 -25.15
N GLU A 3 -4.15 3.54 -25.50
CA GLU A 3 -2.79 3.08 -25.79
C GLU A 3 -2.30 3.64 -27.14
N VAL A 4 -0.97 3.81 -27.27
CA VAL A 4 -0.31 4.13 -28.53
C VAL A 4 -0.07 2.83 -29.30
N CYS A 5 -0.39 2.82 -30.59
CA CYS A 5 -0.16 1.68 -31.47
C CYS A 5 0.84 2.04 -32.57
N VAL A 6 1.42 1.02 -33.19
CA VAL A 6 2.32 1.18 -34.34
C VAL A 6 1.63 0.63 -35.58
N THR A 7 1.45 1.50 -36.57
CA THR A 7 0.97 1.12 -37.91
C THR A 7 2.17 0.92 -38.83
N HIS A 8 2.34 -0.32 -39.31
CA HIS A 8 3.35 -0.71 -40.29
C HIS A 8 2.70 -1.38 -41.50
N ALA A 9 3.43 -1.48 -42.61
CA ALA A 9 2.94 -2.15 -43.81
C ALA A 9 2.71 -3.65 -43.57
N ARG A 10 1.83 -4.26 -44.37
CA ARG A 10 1.61 -5.71 -44.27
C ARG A 10 2.90 -6.44 -44.65
N LYS A 11 3.36 -7.33 -43.76
CA LYS A 11 4.55 -8.17 -44.02
C LYS A 11 4.38 -8.95 -45.33
N PHE A 12 5.44 -8.99 -46.14
CA PHE A 12 5.51 -9.72 -47.42
C PHE A 12 4.63 -9.15 -48.54
N ASP A 13 4.26 -7.87 -48.46
CA ASP A 13 3.53 -7.17 -49.52
C ASP A 13 4.26 -5.90 -49.97
N GLU A 14 5.13 -6.07 -50.97
CA GLU A 14 6.02 -5.01 -51.49
C GLU A 14 5.25 -3.74 -51.92
N LYS A 15 4.03 -3.90 -52.45
CA LYS A 15 3.22 -2.75 -52.90
C LYS A 15 2.77 -1.91 -51.72
N SER A 16 2.34 -2.56 -50.64
CA SER A 16 1.92 -1.89 -49.41
C SER A 16 3.11 -1.28 -48.67
N GLU A 17 4.26 -1.96 -48.67
CA GLU A 17 5.51 -1.45 -48.09
C GLU A 17 5.96 -0.17 -48.78
N LEU A 18 6.04 -0.16 -50.13
CA LEU A 18 6.44 1.03 -50.89
C LEU A 18 5.45 2.19 -50.69
N ALA A 19 4.15 1.90 -50.71
CA ALA A 19 3.12 2.93 -50.52
C ALA A 19 3.20 3.58 -49.13
N LEU A 20 3.31 2.78 -48.07
CA LEU A 20 3.42 3.32 -46.70
C LEU A 20 4.75 4.05 -46.51
N SER A 21 5.85 3.50 -47.00
CA SER A 21 7.18 4.13 -46.97
C SER A 21 7.13 5.53 -47.58
N SER A 22 6.58 5.64 -48.80
CA SER A 22 6.47 6.94 -49.49
C SER A 22 5.64 7.96 -48.70
N LEU A 23 4.61 7.51 -47.98
CA LEU A 23 3.79 8.37 -47.14
C LEU A 23 4.54 8.82 -45.88
N VAL A 24 5.24 7.92 -45.20
CA VAL A 24 6.01 8.22 -43.98
C VAL A 24 7.12 9.23 -44.31
N TRP A 25 7.87 8.99 -45.38
CA TRP A 25 8.92 9.90 -45.84
C TRP A 25 8.37 11.27 -46.22
N ALA A 26 7.26 11.32 -46.96
CA ALA A 26 6.63 12.58 -47.34
C ALA A 26 6.14 13.37 -46.12
N LEU A 27 5.53 12.71 -45.14
CA LEU A 27 5.10 13.36 -43.89
C LEU A 27 6.29 13.89 -43.09
N ASN A 28 7.38 13.13 -43.04
CA ASN A 28 8.61 13.52 -42.35
C ASN A 28 9.31 14.72 -43.01
N GLU A 29 9.41 14.71 -44.35
CA GLU A 29 10.02 15.82 -45.11
C GLU A 29 9.23 17.13 -44.97
N VAL A 30 7.90 17.04 -44.88
CA VAL A 30 7.00 18.19 -44.74
C VAL A 30 6.80 18.59 -43.26
N GLU A 31 7.41 17.87 -42.32
CA GLU A 31 7.21 18.04 -40.86
C GLU A 31 5.72 18.08 -40.49
N SER A 32 4.93 17.18 -41.08
CA SER A 32 3.48 17.16 -40.98
C SER A 32 2.95 15.85 -40.41
N TYR A 33 1.77 15.95 -39.79
CA TYR A 33 1.07 14.83 -39.18
C TYR A 33 -0.27 14.60 -39.89
N ALA A 34 -0.73 13.35 -39.91
CA ALA A 34 -2.05 13.03 -40.45
C ALA A 34 -3.04 12.76 -39.31
N VAL A 35 -4.30 13.16 -39.48
CA VAL A 35 -5.38 12.83 -38.55
C VAL A 35 -6.25 11.76 -39.21
N ALA A 36 -6.45 10.65 -38.52
CA ALA A 36 -7.20 9.52 -39.03
C ALA A 36 -8.30 9.06 -38.07
N ARG A 37 -9.32 8.43 -38.65
CA ARG A 37 -10.36 7.72 -37.91
C ARG A 37 -10.01 6.24 -37.89
N LEU A 38 -9.77 5.70 -36.70
CA LEU A 38 -9.42 4.30 -36.49
C LEU A 38 -10.59 3.54 -35.86
N VAL A 39 -10.96 2.40 -36.48
CA VAL A 39 -11.95 1.46 -35.94
C VAL A 39 -11.31 0.07 -35.98
N THR A 40 -10.87 -0.43 -34.81
CA THR A 40 -10.09 -1.69 -34.76
C THR A 40 -10.92 -2.95 -35.03
N LYS A 41 -12.20 -2.95 -34.69
CA LYS A 41 -13.13 -4.08 -34.89
C LYS A 41 -14.51 -3.58 -35.23
N ASP A 42 -15.28 -4.41 -35.93
CA ASP A 42 -16.69 -4.11 -36.19
C ASP A 42 -17.46 -3.95 -34.86
N GLY A 43 -18.28 -2.91 -34.79
CA GLY A 43 -19.02 -2.54 -33.59
C GLY A 43 -18.21 -1.88 -32.46
N LYS A 44 -16.89 -1.68 -32.59
CA LYS A 44 -16.12 -0.87 -31.63
C LYS A 44 -16.29 0.62 -31.92
N ASP A 45 -16.31 1.43 -30.88
CA ASP A 45 -16.37 2.88 -31.01
C ASP A 45 -15.18 3.42 -31.82
N PRO A 46 -15.42 4.36 -32.76
CA PRO A 46 -14.36 4.98 -33.55
C PRO A 46 -13.47 5.84 -32.66
N GLN A 47 -12.17 5.77 -32.91
CA GLN A 47 -11.16 6.59 -32.24
C GLN A 47 -10.58 7.59 -33.24
N LEU A 48 -10.38 8.83 -32.80
CA LEU A 48 -9.62 9.82 -33.55
C LEU A 48 -8.14 9.65 -33.17
N VAL A 49 -7.26 9.46 -34.15
CA VAL A 49 -5.83 9.26 -33.92
C VAL A 49 -5.00 10.22 -34.75
N LEU A 50 -3.91 10.69 -34.18
CA LEU A 50 -2.83 11.40 -34.86
C LEU A 50 -1.81 10.36 -35.32
N LEU A 51 -1.44 10.38 -36.59
CA LEU A 51 -0.43 9.53 -37.20
C LEU A 51 0.89 10.31 -37.24
N ALA A 52 1.83 9.93 -36.39
CA ALA A 52 3.16 10.53 -36.34
C ALA A 52 4.18 9.70 -37.12
N PRO A 53 4.85 10.26 -38.15
CA PRO A 53 5.87 9.56 -38.91
C PRO A 53 7.10 9.31 -38.04
N HIS A 54 7.64 8.10 -38.13
CA HIS A 54 8.90 7.73 -37.52
C HIS A 54 9.72 6.85 -38.46
N VAL A 55 10.99 7.21 -38.62
CA VAL A 55 11.92 6.55 -39.54
C VAL A 55 13.16 6.17 -38.74
N GLU A 56 13.37 4.87 -38.59
CA GLU A 56 14.55 4.29 -37.96
C GLU A 56 15.19 3.26 -38.90
N PRO A 57 16.51 3.00 -38.86
CA PRO A 57 17.13 1.96 -39.67
C PRO A 57 16.46 0.59 -39.49
N GLY A 58 15.74 0.14 -40.52
CA GLY A 58 15.04 -1.15 -40.52
C GLY A 58 13.56 -1.10 -40.09
N LEU A 59 13.05 0.07 -39.69
CA LEU A 59 11.64 0.26 -39.36
C LEU A 59 11.11 1.63 -39.82
N GLU A 60 10.15 1.60 -40.74
CA GLU A 60 9.37 2.77 -41.12
C GLU A 60 7.93 2.57 -40.65
N CYS A 61 7.44 3.46 -39.80
CA CYS A 61 6.12 3.30 -39.20
C CYS A 61 5.42 4.64 -38.93
N LEU A 62 4.12 4.53 -38.62
CA LEU A 62 3.31 5.61 -38.10
C LEU A 62 2.90 5.25 -36.67
N TYR A 63 3.17 6.14 -35.71
CA TYR A 63 2.62 6.01 -34.37
C TYR A 63 1.19 6.53 -34.34
N ASP A 64 0.26 5.70 -33.88
CA ASP A 64 -1.14 6.02 -33.72
C ASP A 64 -1.37 6.57 -32.31
N VAL A 65 -1.38 7.90 -32.18
CA VAL A 65 -1.60 8.58 -30.90
C VAL A 65 -3.07 8.99 -30.77
N PRO A 66 -3.85 8.47 -29.81
CA PRO A 66 -5.26 8.82 -29.68
C PRO A 66 -5.45 10.28 -29.26
N LEU A 67 -6.26 11.01 -30.04
CA LEU A 67 -6.63 12.40 -29.78
C LEU A 67 -7.88 12.47 -28.88
N PRO A 68 -7.98 13.51 -28.03
CA PRO A 68 -9.18 13.73 -27.23
C PRO A 68 -10.35 14.16 -28.11
N PHE A 69 -11.56 13.75 -27.72
CA PHE A 69 -12.77 14.37 -28.24
C PHE A 69 -13.10 15.67 -27.49
N ALA A 70 -14.03 16.45 -28.02
CA ALA A 70 -14.42 17.72 -27.41
C ALA A 70 -14.98 17.52 -25.98
N GLU A 71 -15.61 16.37 -25.73
CA GLU A 71 -16.16 15.97 -24.44
C GLU A 71 -15.09 15.60 -23.41
N ASP A 72 -13.89 15.19 -23.87
CA ASP A 72 -12.77 14.84 -22.99
C ASP A 72 -12.04 16.08 -22.45
N ILE A 73 -12.17 17.22 -23.14
CA ILE A 73 -11.48 18.46 -22.80
C ILE A 73 -12.14 19.09 -21.57
N ARG A 74 -11.36 19.23 -20.50
CA ARG A 74 -11.78 19.94 -19.27
C ARG A 74 -11.15 21.31 -19.23
N SER A 75 -11.95 22.35 -19.48
CA SER A 75 -11.49 23.74 -19.44
C SER A 75 -11.46 24.27 -18.00
N TYR A 76 -10.39 23.99 -17.26
CA TYR A 76 -10.13 24.62 -15.96
C TYR A 76 -9.42 25.95 -16.14
N GLN A 77 -9.88 26.97 -15.42
CA GLN A 77 -9.25 28.28 -15.40
C GLN A 77 -8.33 28.35 -14.19
N PHE A 78 -7.03 28.53 -14.44
CA PHE A 78 -6.03 28.72 -13.40
C PHE A 78 -5.53 30.16 -13.42
N PRO A 79 -5.35 30.80 -12.26
CA PRO A 79 -4.63 32.06 -12.18
C PRO A 79 -3.21 31.90 -12.75
N PRO A 80 -2.70 32.88 -13.49
CA PRO A 80 -1.32 32.86 -13.95
C PRO A 80 -0.35 32.82 -12.77
N LEU A 81 0.70 32.01 -12.86
CA LEU A 81 1.75 31.91 -11.84
C LEU A 81 2.90 32.90 -12.08
N ASP A 82 3.05 33.42 -13.30
CA ASP A 82 4.08 34.40 -13.70
C ASP A 82 3.78 35.83 -13.24
N ARG A 83 2.52 36.11 -12.88
CA ARG A 83 2.07 37.44 -12.49
C ARG A 83 0.93 37.36 -11.49
N VAL A 84 0.87 38.33 -10.60
CA VAL A 84 -0.26 38.49 -9.69
C VAL A 84 -1.15 39.61 -10.19
N VAL A 85 -2.40 39.27 -10.52
CA VAL A 85 -3.44 40.24 -10.87
C VAL A 85 -4.12 40.66 -9.58
N THR A 86 -3.92 41.90 -9.17
CA THR A 86 -4.61 42.45 -8.00
C THR A 86 -6.10 42.71 -8.32
N ILE A 87 -6.91 42.89 -7.29
CA ILE A 87 -8.35 43.22 -7.44
C ILE A 87 -8.55 44.53 -8.24
N THR A 88 -7.53 45.41 -8.26
CA THR A 88 -7.53 46.66 -9.03
C THR A 88 -7.11 46.49 -10.49
N GLY A 89 -6.83 45.26 -10.93
CA GLY A 89 -6.39 44.94 -12.30
C GLY A 89 -4.92 45.27 -12.59
N GLN A 90 -4.14 45.66 -11.58
CA GLN A 90 -2.71 45.88 -11.75
C GLN A 90 -1.97 44.53 -11.76
N THR A 91 -1.11 44.34 -12.76
CA THR A 91 -0.28 43.14 -12.87
C THR A 91 1.07 43.38 -12.20
N LEU A 92 1.30 42.71 -11.07
CA LEU A 92 2.61 42.71 -10.40
C LEU A 92 3.44 41.56 -10.98
N LYS A 93 4.69 41.87 -11.36
CA LYS A 93 5.61 40.92 -12.02
C LYS A 93 6.89 40.62 -11.24
N SER A 94 7.26 41.43 -10.25
CA SER A 94 8.55 41.31 -9.58
C SER A 94 8.43 41.16 -8.06
N GLU A 95 7.64 42.00 -7.41
CA GLU A 95 7.58 42.05 -5.95
C GLU A 95 6.23 41.53 -5.45
N HIS A 96 6.12 40.22 -5.28
CA HIS A 96 4.98 39.61 -4.60
C HIS A 96 5.40 38.33 -3.87
N ARG A 97 4.76 38.03 -2.74
CA ARG A 97 4.99 36.80 -1.95
C ARG A 97 4.86 35.49 -2.74
N PHE A 98 4.09 35.51 -3.83
CA PHE A 98 3.81 34.33 -4.67
C PHE A 98 4.68 34.28 -5.93
N LEU A 99 5.54 35.27 -6.13
CA LEU A 99 6.52 35.26 -7.22
C LEU A 99 7.88 34.89 -6.63
N PRO A 100 8.70 34.13 -7.37
CA PRO A 100 10.02 33.74 -6.90
C PRO A 100 10.93 34.96 -6.80
N SER A 101 11.72 35.04 -5.73
CA SER A 101 12.81 36.00 -5.62
C SER A 101 14.00 35.59 -6.48
N ASP A 102 14.86 36.53 -6.82
CA ASP A 102 16.09 36.24 -7.59
C ASP A 102 16.97 35.21 -6.86
N ASP A 103 17.11 35.33 -5.53
CA ASP A 103 17.84 34.37 -4.71
C ASP A 103 17.23 32.95 -4.79
N LEU A 104 15.89 32.84 -4.84
CA LEU A 104 15.20 31.56 -4.97
C LEU A 104 15.42 30.95 -6.35
N ASN A 105 15.44 31.79 -7.40
CA ASN A 105 15.72 31.34 -8.76
C ASN A 105 17.16 30.80 -8.88
N VAL A 106 18.13 31.48 -8.26
CA VAL A 106 19.53 31.01 -8.22
C VAL A 106 19.62 29.68 -7.46
N ALA A 107 19.02 29.58 -6.27
CA ALA A 107 19.04 28.35 -5.50
C ALA A 107 18.36 27.17 -6.22
N MET A 108 17.29 27.45 -6.99
CA MET A 108 16.64 26.43 -7.81
C MET A 108 17.52 26.02 -9.00
N SER A 109 18.22 26.97 -9.63
CA SER A 109 19.18 26.67 -10.72
C SER A 109 20.29 25.75 -10.21
N ASP A 110 20.93 26.12 -9.09
CA ASP A 110 21.99 25.32 -8.48
C ASP A 110 21.50 23.90 -8.11
N TYR A 111 20.25 23.79 -7.66
CA TYR A 111 19.63 22.50 -7.34
C TYR A 111 19.42 21.63 -8.58
N VAL A 112 18.90 22.21 -9.67
CA VAL A 112 18.69 21.49 -10.94
C VAL A 112 20.02 21.03 -11.52
N ASP A 113 21.04 21.90 -11.51
CA ASP A 113 22.39 21.58 -12.00
C ASP A 113 23.03 20.46 -11.17
N ALA A 114 22.82 20.44 -9.85
CA ALA A 114 23.32 19.39 -8.97
C ALA A 114 22.58 18.05 -9.11
N MET A 115 21.35 18.06 -9.65
CA MET A 115 20.48 16.89 -9.80
C MET A 115 20.29 16.47 -11.26
N ASP A 116 21.23 16.83 -12.15
CA ASP A 116 21.20 16.39 -13.54
C ASP A 116 21.63 14.91 -13.65
N ILE A 117 20.74 14.09 -14.22
CA ILE A 117 20.89 12.63 -14.37
C ILE A 117 21.28 12.28 -15.82
N SER A 118 21.20 13.23 -16.75
CA SER A 118 21.37 13.00 -18.19
C SER A 118 22.78 12.56 -18.61
N THR A 119 23.80 12.85 -17.79
CA THR A 119 25.22 12.58 -18.08
C THR A 119 25.93 11.86 -16.94
N TYR A 120 25.19 11.34 -15.96
CA TYR A 120 25.75 10.75 -14.75
C TYR A 120 26.30 9.33 -14.96
N GLY A 121 25.77 8.61 -15.95
CA GLY A 121 26.21 7.28 -16.35
C GLY A 121 27.39 7.31 -17.32
N VAL A 122 27.98 6.13 -17.54
CA VAL A 122 28.91 5.87 -18.63
C VAL A 122 28.34 4.70 -19.40
N ASP A 123 28.19 4.86 -20.72
CA ASP A 123 27.76 3.77 -21.59
C ASP A 123 28.88 2.73 -21.81
N ASP A 124 28.54 1.66 -22.54
CA ASP A 124 29.49 0.60 -22.89
C ASP A 124 30.66 1.09 -23.77
N ASP A 125 30.51 2.25 -24.42
CA ASP A 125 31.50 2.88 -25.30
C ASP A 125 32.38 3.91 -24.55
N GLY A 126 32.09 4.20 -23.28
CA GLY A 126 32.85 5.11 -22.44
C GLY A 126 32.41 6.58 -22.52
N GLU A 127 31.30 6.87 -23.20
CA GLU A 127 30.74 8.21 -23.32
C GLU A 127 29.75 8.51 -22.17
N PRO A 128 29.55 9.80 -21.80
CA PRO A 128 28.59 10.18 -20.78
C PRO A 128 27.17 9.82 -21.21
N SER A 129 26.45 9.08 -20.37
CA SER A 129 25.10 8.61 -20.65
C SER A 129 24.14 8.86 -19.49
N GLU A 130 22.84 8.72 -19.74
CA GLU A 130 21.82 8.87 -18.71
C GLU A 130 21.93 7.73 -17.68
N TYR A 131 21.87 8.08 -16.40
CA TYR A 131 21.83 7.05 -15.35
C TYR A 131 20.44 6.41 -15.27
N ALA A 132 20.38 5.10 -15.54
CA ALA A 132 19.17 4.27 -15.52
C ALA A 132 18.06 4.77 -16.47
N PRO A 133 18.24 4.64 -17.80
CA PRO A 133 17.21 4.99 -18.77
C PRO A 133 15.89 4.28 -18.44
N ILE A 134 14.78 5.03 -18.47
CA ILE A 134 13.47 4.49 -18.14
C ILE A 134 13.07 3.37 -19.11
N GLU A 135 13.49 3.47 -20.37
CA GLU A 135 13.19 2.47 -21.42
C GLU A 135 13.89 1.13 -21.18
N GLU A 136 15.04 1.14 -20.50
CA GLU A 136 15.79 -0.06 -20.13
C GLU A 136 15.41 -0.59 -18.73
N SER A 137 14.68 0.20 -17.96
CA SER A 137 14.30 -0.11 -16.59
C SER A 137 13.03 -0.98 -16.54
N TYR A 138 13.11 -2.11 -15.84
CA TYR A 138 11.96 -2.99 -15.65
C TYR A 138 11.03 -2.50 -14.53
N ASN A 139 9.72 -2.71 -14.69
CA ASN A 139 8.74 -2.39 -13.65
C ASN A 139 9.02 -3.26 -12.39
N PRO A 140 9.42 -2.67 -11.26
CA PRO A 140 9.79 -3.43 -10.08
C PRO A 140 8.63 -4.24 -9.53
N SER A 141 7.38 -3.79 -9.71
CA SER A 141 6.18 -4.46 -9.21
C SER A 141 5.97 -5.84 -9.84
N ILE A 142 6.48 -6.07 -11.05
CA ILE A 142 6.40 -7.35 -11.75
C ILE A 142 7.48 -8.31 -11.23
N HIS A 143 8.67 -7.77 -10.93
CA HIS A 143 9.84 -8.56 -10.52
C HIS A 143 9.96 -8.75 -9.01
N LEU A 144 9.19 -7.98 -8.21
CA LEU A 144 9.03 -8.20 -6.78
C LEU A 144 8.31 -9.53 -6.56
N PRO A 145 8.94 -10.53 -5.90
CA PRO A 145 8.25 -11.76 -5.57
C PRO A 145 7.00 -11.42 -4.73
N PRO A 146 5.87 -12.11 -4.95
CA PRO A 146 4.67 -11.85 -4.17
C PRO A 146 5.03 -11.97 -2.69
N LYS A 147 4.81 -10.91 -1.91
CA LYS A 147 5.03 -10.93 -0.45
C LYS A 147 4.41 -12.22 0.07
N ALA A 148 5.26 -13.10 0.59
CA ALA A 148 4.81 -14.41 1.05
C ALA A 148 3.67 -14.18 2.05
N LYS A 149 2.45 -14.61 1.70
CA LYS A 149 1.33 -14.77 2.65
C LYS A 149 1.58 -16.01 3.52
N GLY A 150 2.82 -16.18 3.98
CA GLY A 150 3.24 -17.25 4.87
C GLY A 150 2.98 -16.82 6.31
N LYS A 151 2.59 -17.79 7.15
CA LYS A 151 2.62 -17.68 8.62
C LYS A 151 3.86 -16.86 9.01
N ARG A 152 3.66 -15.74 9.71
CA ARG A 152 4.74 -14.91 10.25
C ARG A 152 5.65 -15.78 11.10
N ARG A 153 6.75 -16.28 10.55
CA ARG A 153 7.95 -16.55 11.35
C ARG A 153 8.54 -15.18 11.62
N ARG A 154 8.45 -14.73 12.88
CA ARG A 154 9.14 -13.54 13.35
C ARG A 154 10.64 -13.86 13.37
N ASP A 155 11.31 -13.70 12.25
CA ASP A 155 12.65 -13.13 12.33
C ASP A 155 12.41 -11.62 12.28
N ALA A 156 12.62 -10.93 13.40
CA ALA A 156 12.58 -9.48 13.41
C ALA A 156 13.55 -9.01 12.32
N VAL A 157 13.02 -8.42 11.25
CA VAL A 157 13.85 -7.89 10.17
C VAL A 157 14.65 -6.76 10.78
N LYS A 158 15.91 -7.05 11.13
CA LYS A 158 16.85 -6.02 11.57
C LYS A 158 16.88 -4.96 10.46
N PRO A 159 16.60 -3.69 10.77
CA PRO A 159 16.65 -2.66 9.75
C PRO A 159 18.07 -2.61 9.18
N ILE A 160 18.19 -2.45 7.86
CA ILE A 160 19.49 -2.36 7.13
C ILE A 160 20.40 -1.28 7.74
N SER A 161 19.83 -0.30 8.43
CA SER A 161 20.54 0.77 9.13
C SER A 161 21.38 0.31 10.32
N GLY A 162 21.29 -0.94 10.78
CA GLY A 162 22.00 -1.40 11.98
C GLY A 162 21.59 -0.65 13.26
N LEU A 163 20.50 0.11 13.20
CA LEU A 163 19.96 0.84 14.34
C LEU A 163 19.15 -0.15 15.19
N ASP A 164 19.67 -0.45 16.37
CA ASP A 164 18.98 -1.28 17.35
C ASP A 164 17.90 -0.43 18.05
N VAL A 165 16.67 -0.55 17.56
CA VAL A 165 15.52 0.22 18.08
C VAL A 165 15.20 -0.19 19.52
N ASP A 166 15.52 -1.43 19.91
CA ASP A 166 15.34 -1.93 21.27
C ASP A 166 16.38 -1.34 22.24
N ALA A 167 17.55 -0.91 21.75
CA ALA A 167 18.50 -0.15 22.55
C ALA A 167 18.07 1.33 22.77
N LEU A 168 17.18 1.83 21.90
CA LEU A 168 16.70 3.22 21.90
C LEU A 168 15.40 3.38 22.70
N LEU A 169 14.53 2.38 22.65
CA LEU A 169 13.36 2.22 23.48
C LEU A 169 13.81 1.44 24.72
N GLY A 170 14.25 2.15 25.77
CA GLY A 170 14.82 1.54 26.96
C GLY A 170 13.99 0.40 27.57
N ASP A 171 14.64 -0.38 28.44
CA ASP A 171 14.17 -1.55 29.20
C ASP A 171 12.93 -1.29 30.11
N ASP A 172 11.84 -0.69 29.61
CA ASP A 172 10.53 -0.69 30.27
C ASP A 172 9.89 -2.06 30.12
N LYS A 173 10.55 -3.04 30.74
CA LYS A 173 10.01 -4.37 30.99
C LYS A 173 8.85 -4.22 31.97
N GLY A 174 7.63 -4.43 31.49
CA GLY A 174 6.68 -5.20 32.29
C GLY A 174 5.32 -4.60 32.60
N THR A 175 4.92 -3.47 32.02
CA THR A 175 3.52 -2.99 32.19
C THR A 175 2.84 -2.75 30.86
N ILE A 176 1.80 -3.53 30.59
CA ILE A 176 0.91 -3.34 29.44
C ILE A 176 0.02 -2.14 29.72
N SER A 177 0.13 -1.11 28.89
CA SER A 177 -0.65 0.13 29.06
C SER A 177 -2.09 -0.06 28.57
N PRO A 178 -3.11 0.54 29.23
CA PRO A 178 -4.47 0.56 28.71
C PRO A 178 -4.62 1.37 27.41
N GLU A 179 -3.70 2.32 27.16
CA GLU A 179 -3.71 3.20 25.99
C GLU A 179 -3.19 2.51 24.72
N ASN A 180 -2.27 1.55 24.86
CA ASN A 180 -1.68 0.83 23.72
C ASN A 180 -1.41 -0.65 24.02
N PRO A 181 -2.46 -1.44 24.36
CA PRO A 181 -2.29 -2.78 24.90
C PRO A 181 -1.68 -3.78 23.90
N VAL A 182 -2.00 -3.65 22.61
CA VAL A 182 -1.61 -4.62 21.58
C VAL A 182 -0.09 -4.62 21.32
N PRO A 183 0.56 -3.47 21.04
CA PRO A 183 2.02 -3.43 20.88
C PRO A 183 2.77 -3.79 22.17
N ASP A 184 2.32 -3.29 23.32
CA ASP A 184 3.00 -3.53 24.60
C ASP A 184 3.03 -5.02 24.94
N PHE A 185 1.92 -5.73 24.72
CA PHE A 185 1.84 -7.17 24.92
C PHE A 185 2.70 -7.95 23.93
N LYS A 186 2.78 -7.53 22.67
CA LYS A 186 3.64 -8.17 21.67
C LYS A 186 5.11 -8.04 22.00
N ASN A 187 5.49 -6.91 22.59
CA ASN A 187 6.85 -6.65 23.07
C ASN A 187 7.11 -7.48 24.34
N ALA A 188 6.21 -7.43 25.33
CA ALA A 188 6.32 -8.22 26.55
C ALA A 188 6.48 -9.72 26.25
N ILE A 189 5.68 -10.26 25.35
CA ILE A 189 5.78 -11.66 24.91
C ILE A 189 7.05 -11.93 24.08
N GLY A 190 7.53 -10.97 23.30
CA GLY A 190 8.74 -11.14 22.50
C GLY A 190 10.05 -11.12 23.30
N THR A 191 10.05 -10.47 24.46
CA THR A 191 11.22 -10.33 25.34
C THR A 191 11.26 -11.41 26.44
N THR A 192 10.12 -11.99 26.79
CA THR A 192 10.01 -12.93 27.91
C THR A 192 10.39 -14.34 27.50
N GLU A 193 11.22 -14.98 28.32
CA GLU A 193 11.66 -16.39 28.11
C GLU A 193 11.06 -17.34 29.17
N SER A 194 10.47 -16.79 30.24
CA SER A 194 9.92 -17.56 31.37
C SER A 194 8.39 -17.72 31.29
N GLU A 195 7.91 -18.94 31.55
CA GLU A 195 6.47 -19.28 31.61
C GLU A 195 5.70 -18.39 32.60
N SER A 196 6.30 -18.01 33.73
CA SER A 196 5.66 -17.16 34.75
C SER A 196 5.40 -15.74 34.24
N GLU A 197 6.31 -15.17 33.45
CA GLU A 197 6.20 -13.81 32.94
C GLU A 197 5.15 -13.73 31.82
N ILE A 198 5.03 -14.81 31.04
CA ILE A 198 3.99 -14.98 30.02
C ILE A 198 2.61 -15.07 30.69
N GLU A 199 2.50 -15.80 31.81
CA GLU A 199 1.26 -15.87 32.58
C GLU A 199 0.84 -14.50 33.12
N ASP A 200 1.79 -13.73 33.67
CA ASP A 200 1.52 -12.40 34.22
C ASP A 200 1.13 -11.39 33.12
N ALA A 201 1.80 -11.41 31.96
CA ALA A 201 1.43 -10.59 30.80
C ALA A 201 0.03 -10.96 30.27
N ALA A 202 -0.30 -12.26 30.21
CA ALA A 202 -1.62 -12.73 29.82
C ALA A 202 -2.72 -12.29 30.81
N LYS A 203 -2.43 -12.27 32.11
CA LYS A 203 -3.35 -11.74 33.14
C LYS A 203 -3.55 -10.23 33.00
N GLN A 204 -2.47 -9.46 32.83
CA GLN A 204 -2.54 -8.01 32.63
C GLN A 204 -3.39 -7.66 31.40
N MET A 205 -3.16 -8.32 30.26
CA MET A 205 -3.98 -8.17 29.06
C MET A 205 -5.45 -8.55 29.32
N GLY A 206 -5.67 -9.65 30.04
CA GLY A 206 -7.00 -10.10 30.41
C GLY A 206 -7.77 -9.10 31.28
N ASP A 207 -7.10 -8.41 32.19
CA ASP A 207 -7.70 -7.38 33.05
C ASP A 207 -8.00 -6.08 32.28
N ILE A 208 -7.16 -5.71 31.31
CA ILE A 208 -7.46 -4.62 30.38
C ILE A 208 -8.67 -4.95 29.50
N ILE A 209 -8.77 -6.18 29.00
CA ILE A 209 -9.96 -6.61 28.24
C ILE A 209 -11.21 -6.52 29.10
N ARG A 210 -11.14 -6.89 30.39
CA ARG A 210 -12.25 -6.73 31.33
C ARG A 210 -12.61 -5.27 31.54
N SER A 211 -11.63 -4.39 31.76
CA SER A 211 -11.87 -2.96 31.98
C SER A 211 -12.49 -2.30 30.75
N LEU A 212 -12.00 -2.62 29.55
CA LEU A 212 -12.55 -2.15 28.27
C LEU A 212 -14.02 -2.53 28.12
N VAL A 213 -14.40 -3.76 28.50
CA VAL A 213 -15.79 -4.22 28.43
C VAL A 213 -16.67 -3.60 29.51
N THR A 214 -16.16 -3.41 30.74
CA THR A 214 -16.94 -2.79 31.83
C THR A 214 -17.17 -1.31 31.59
N GLU A 215 -16.16 -0.59 31.12
CA GLU A 215 -16.22 0.86 30.87
C GLU A 215 -16.86 1.21 29.51
N SER A 216 -17.15 0.20 28.67
CA SER A 216 -17.82 0.42 27.39
C SER A 216 -19.25 0.89 27.61
N PHE A 217 -19.53 2.13 27.22
CA PHE A 217 -20.89 2.60 26.97
C PHE A 217 -21.37 1.98 25.65
N GLY A 218 -22.32 1.05 25.73
CA GLY A 218 -22.76 0.27 24.57
C GLY A 218 -21.64 -0.60 24.00
N ASP A 219 -21.49 -0.56 22.67
CA ASP A 219 -20.54 -1.35 21.88
C ASP A 219 -19.27 -0.58 21.44
N SER A 220 -19.11 0.67 21.90
CA SER A 220 -18.03 1.57 21.49
C SER A 220 -16.61 1.02 21.69
N LYS A 221 -16.33 0.28 22.78
CA LYS A 221 -15.01 -0.32 23.05
C LYS A 221 -14.93 -1.82 22.70
N TYR A 222 -15.98 -2.41 22.12
CA TYR A 222 -16.01 -3.85 21.85
C TYR A 222 -15.05 -4.27 20.76
N ASP A 223 -14.86 -3.42 19.75
CA ASP A 223 -13.97 -3.76 18.65
C ASP A 223 -12.51 -3.75 19.12
N GLN A 224 -12.12 -2.79 19.97
CA GLN A 224 -10.81 -2.76 20.64
C GLN A 224 -10.58 -4.00 21.53
N ALA A 225 -11.60 -4.39 22.31
CA ALA A 225 -11.51 -5.60 23.15
C ALA A 225 -11.38 -6.87 22.30
N MET A 226 -12.08 -6.95 21.16
CA MET A 226 -11.98 -8.08 20.22
C MET A 226 -10.59 -8.18 19.59
N GLU A 227 -9.99 -7.05 19.22
CA GLU A 227 -8.62 -7.01 18.73
C GLU A 227 -7.63 -7.50 19.80
N CYS A 228 -7.79 -7.05 21.04
CA CYS A 228 -6.94 -7.50 22.15
C CYS A 228 -7.05 -9.02 22.38
N ILE A 229 -8.27 -9.58 22.38
CA ILE A 229 -8.49 -11.03 22.51
C ILE A 229 -7.88 -11.79 21.33
N GLY A 230 -8.06 -11.28 20.10
CA GLY A 230 -7.52 -11.88 18.89
C GLY A 230 -6.00 -11.96 18.92
N VAL A 231 -5.34 -10.86 19.28
CA VAL A 231 -3.88 -10.80 19.44
C VAL A 231 -3.42 -11.72 20.56
N MET A 232 -4.06 -11.68 21.74
CA MET A 232 -3.73 -12.55 22.86
C MET A 232 -3.78 -14.02 22.47
N ARG A 233 -4.81 -14.42 21.71
CA ARG A 233 -4.96 -15.78 21.21
C ARG A 233 -3.85 -16.15 20.23
N GLU A 234 -3.58 -15.30 19.25
CA GLU A 234 -2.54 -15.56 18.24
C GLU A 234 -1.16 -15.71 18.87
N GLU A 235 -0.78 -14.81 19.77
CA GLU A 235 0.55 -14.83 20.41
C GLU A 235 0.72 -16.06 21.32
N LEU A 236 -0.30 -16.43 22.10
CA LEU A 236 -0.24 -17.63 22.96
C LEU A 236 -0.25 -18.95 22.17
N ILE A 237 -0.87 -18.97 20.97
CA ILE A 237 -0.72 -20.10 20.05
C ILE A 237 0.71 -20.18 19.52
N ASN A 238 1.33 -19.04 19.20
CA ASN A 238 2.68 -19.01 18.63
C ASN A 238 3.76 -19.50 19.60
N ILE A 239 3.57 -19.29 20.90
CA ILE A 239 4.50 -19.77 21.95
C ILE A 239 4.16 -21.18 22.45
N GLU A 240 3.13 -21.80 21.87
CA GLU A 240 2.68 -23.15 22.25
C GLU A 240 2.16 -23.24 23.70
N GLU A 241 1.69 -22.12 24.27
CA GLU A 241 1.08 -22.06 25.61
C GLU A 241 -0.43 -21.72 25.56
N PRO A 242 -1.27 -22.56 24.93
CA PRO A 242 -2.70 -22.32 24.79
C PRO A 242 -3.47 -22.45 26.12
N LYS A 243 -2.85 -23.02 27.17
CA LYS A 243 -3.48 -23.27 28.47
C LYS A 243 -3.90 -21.97 29.16
N PHE A 244 -3.06 -20.94 29.10
CA PHE A 244 -3.34 -19.63 29.70
C PHE A 244 -4.53 -18.93 29.01
N PHE A 245 -4.61 -19.00 27.68
CA PHE A 245 -5.75 -18.46 26.95
C PHE A 245 -7.05 -19.23 27.25
N ASN A 246 -6.98 -20.56 27.24
CA ASN A 246 -8.14 -21.42 27.48
C ASN A 246 -8.71 -21.25 28.90
N SER A 247 -7.86 -21.03 29.91
CA SER A 247 -8.31 -20.73 31.26
C SER A 247 -8.94 -19.34 31.35
N PHE A 248 -8.34 -18.33 30.71
CA PHE A 248 -8.86 -16.97 30.63
C PHE A 248 -10.24 -16.93 29.97
N ILE A 249 -10.40 -17.50 28.76
CA ILE A 249 -11.66 -17.39 28.00
C ILE A 249 -12.82 -18.12 28.69
N ARG A 250 -12.54 -19.21 29.44
CA ARG A 250 -13.54 -19.90 30.27
C ARG A 250 -14.01 -19.02 31.44
N ASN A 251 -13.07 -18.38 32.14
CA ASN A 251 -13.37 -17.49 33.25
C ASN A 251 -14.07 -16.22 32.76
N PHE A 252 -13.64 -15.68 31.63
CA PHE A 252 -14.22 -14.50 31.01
C PHE A 252 -15.65 -14.77 30.53
N LYS A 253 -15.92 -15.93 29.90
CA LYS A 253 -17.29 -16.35 29.56
C LYS A 253 -18.18 -16.42 30.80
N LYS A 254 -17.71 -17.03 31.90
CA LYS A 254 -18.49 -17.08 33.15
C LYS A 254 -18.81 -15.67 33.65
N ALA A 255 -17.84 -14.75 33.64
CA ALA A 255 -18.03 -13.37 34.07
C ALA A 255 -18.99 -12.55 33.18
N LEU A 256 -19.02 -12.84 31.87
CA LEU A 256 -19.97 -12.23 30.93
C LEU A 256 -21.40 -12.71 31.17
N LEU A 257 -21.58 -14.01 31.45
CA LEU A 257 -22.89 -14.64 31.66
C LEU A 257 -23.46 -14.41 33.07
N SER A 258 -22.60 -14.26 34.08
CA SER A 258 -23.02 -13.96 35.46
C SER A 258 -23.43 -12.50 35.66
N GLY A 259 -23.23 -11.63 34.67
CA GLY A 259 -23.56 -10.20 34.73
C GLY A 259 -22.64 -9.37 35.63
N THR A 260 -21.52 -9.94 36.09
CA THR A 260 -20.57 -9.28 37.00
C THR A 260 -19.80 -8.12 36.36
N LEU A 261 -19.79 -8.04 35.02
CA LEU A 261 -19.10 -7.00 34.23
C LEU A 261 -20.03 -5.81 33.88
N GLY A 262 -20.82 -5.35 34.86
CA GLY A 262 -21.66 -4.15 34.71
C GLY A 262 -22.94 -4.35 33.90
N GLY A 263 -23.52 -5.57 33.89
CA GLY A 263 -24.81 -5.87 33.26
C GLY A 263 -24.78 -7.10 32.35
N ASP A 264 -25.87 -7.30 31.61
CA ASP A 264 -26.06 -8.44 30.72
C ASP A 264 -25.35 -8.21 29.37
N ARG A 265 -24.09 -8.64 29.27
CA ARG A 265 -23.22 -8.40 28.09
C ARG A 265 -23.26 -9.55 27.07
N ARG A 266 -24.41 -10.22 26.92
CA ARG A 266 -24.62 -11.31 25.95
C ARG A 266 -24.32 -10.93 24.51
N ASP A 267 -24.51 -9.66 24.16
CA ASP A 267 -24.21 -9.13 22.82
C ASP A 267 -22.71 -9.22 22.50
N PHE A 268 -21.84 -8.99 23.49
CA PHE A 268 -20.40 -9.14 23.31
C PHE A 268 -20.00 -10.61 23.12
N TRP A 269 -20.63 -11.54 23.86
CA TRP A 269 -20.43 -12.97 23.65
C TRP A 269 -20.85 -13.42 22.24
N PHE A 270 -21.92 -12.83 21.69
CA PHE A 270 -22.31 -13.08 20.30
C PHE A 270 -21.24 -12.60 19.31
N LYS A 271 -20.64 -11.42 19.53
CA LYS A 271 -19.50 -10.93 18.73
C LYS A 271 -18.29 -11.88 18.79
N ILE A 272 -17.93 -12.38 19.98
CA ILE A 272 -16.85 -13.36 20.17
C ILE A 272 -17.11 -14.65 19.38
N ARG A 273 -18.36 -15.13 19.40
CA ARG A 273 -18.77 -16.32 18.64
C ARG A 273 -18.66 -16.11 17.13
N TYR A 274 -19.09 -14.94 16.63
CA TYR A 274 -18.96 -14.60 15.22
C TYR A 274 -17.49 -14.49 14.79
N GLY A 275 -16.65 -13.90 15.65
CA GLY A 275 -15.20 -13.81 15.45
C GLY A 275 -14.43 -15.12 15.66
N LYS A 276 -15.10 -16.21 16.07
CA LYS A 276 -14.48 -17.52 16.38
C LYS A 276 -13.30 -17.42 17.36
N LEU A 277 -13.41 -16.54 18.36
CA LEU A 277 -12.38 -16.29 19.39
C LEU A 277 -12.59 -17.15 20.67
N GLY A 278 -13.12 -18.35 20.53
CA GLY A 278 -13.33 -19.30 21.62
C GLY A 278 -12.08 -20.13 21.95
N LEU A 279 -12.28 -21.29 22.59
CA LEU A 279 -11.19 -22.18 22.99
C LEU A 279 -10.27 -22.55 21.81
N ILE A 280 -8.98 -22.67 22.12
CA ILE A 280 -7.95 -23.18 21.19
C ILE A 280 -8.00 -24.70 21.24
N ASP A 281 -8.28 -25.32 20.09
CA ASP A 281 -8.38 -26.77 19.92
C ASP A 281 -7.01 -27.41 19.64
N LYS A 282 -6.96 -28.75 19.70
CA LYS A 282 -5.80 -29.57 19.32
C LYS A 282 -5.36 -29.43 17.85
N THR A 283 -6.18 -28.90 16.96
CA THR A 283 -5.79 -28.70 15.56
C THR A 283 -5.00 -27.41 15.35
N GLN A 284 -5.20 -26.45 16.24
CA GLN A 284 -4.55 -25.15 16.23
C GLN A 284 -3.26 -25.14 17.05
N ALA A 285 -3.24 -25.87 18.16
CA ALA A 285 -2.05 -26.05 18.99
C ALA A 285 -2.01 -27.49 19.53
N ASP A 286 -0.93 -28.22 19.21
CA ASP A 286 -0.75 -29.61 19.64
C ASP A 286 -0.64 -29.75 21.16
N THR A 287 -0.19 -28.69 21.84
CA THR A 287 -0.07 -28.59 23.31
C THR A 287 -1.40 -28.32 24.02
N SER A 288 -2.51 -28.13 23.29
CA SER A 288 -3.83 -27.91 23.87
C SER A 288 -4.46 -29.21 24.36
N ASP A 289 -5.06 -29.18 25.55
CA ASP A 289 -5.83 -30.31 26.09
C ASP A 289 -7.27 -30.40 25.52
N VAL A 290 -7.72 -29.38 24.78
CA VAL A 290 -9.13 -29.22 24.36
C VAL A 290 -9.41 -29.92 23.02
N THR A 291 -10.43 -30.77 22.99
CA THR A 291 -10.86 -31.43 21.74
C THR A 291 -11.74 -30.51 20.87
N LEU A 292 -11.86 -30.83 19.58
CA LEU A 292 -12.72 -30.09 18.65
C LEU A 292 -14.18 -30.05 19.13
N ASP A 293 -14.69 -31.17 19.68
CA ASP A 293 -16.06 -31.24 20.17
C ASP A 293 -16.25 -30.36 21.43
N ASP A 294 -15.25 -30.32 22.32
CA ASP A 294 -15.29 -29.43 23.49
C ASP A 294 -15.33 -27.94 23.08
N ALA A 295 -14.57 -27.56 22.05
CA ALA A 295 -14.57 -26.20 21.51
C ALA A 295 -15.94 -25.85 20.87
N ASP A 296 -16.54 -26.78 20.14
CA ASP A 296 -17.88 -26.60 19.55
C ASP A 296 -18.98 -26.53 20.60
N GLN A 297 -18.92 -27.36 21.64
CA GLN A 297 -19.83 -27.32 22.78
C GLN A 297 -19.71 -25.99 23.55
N PHE A 298 -18.51 -25.44 23.65
CA PHE A 298 -18.27 -24.17 24.31
C PHE A 298 -19.04 -23.01 23.66
N TYR A 299 -19.27 -23.03 22.34
CA TYR A 299 -20.10 -22.03 21.66
C TYR A 299 -21.61 -22.26 21.82
N LYS A 300 -22.04 -23.51 22.08
CA LYS A 300 -23.45 -23.89 22.22
C LYS A 300 -24.01 -23.57 23.61
N GLN A 301 -23.16 -23.65 24.65
CA GLN A 301 -23.55 -23.29 26.02
C GLN A 301 -23.86 -21.79 26.11
N ARG A 302 -25.14 -21.48 26.37
CA ARG A 302 -25.69 -20.13 26.56
C ARG A 302 -25.52 -19.62 27.98
#